data_AF-X1NDH1-F1
#
_entry.id   AF-X1NDH1-F1
#
_cell.length_a   1.000
_cell.length_b   1.000
_cell.length_c   1.000
_cell.angle_alpha   90.00
_cell.angle_beta   90.00
_cell.angle_gamma   90.00
#
_symmetry.space_group_name_H-M   'P 1'
#
loop_
_entity.id
_entity.type
_entity.pdbx_description
1 polymer ?
#
loop_
_entity_poly.entity_id
_entity_poly.type
_entity_poly.pdbx_seq_one_letter_code
_entity_poly.pdbx_strand_id
1 'polypeptide(L)'
;DLSIEPKEFFLKLKQRILSREVKIDFRSTVKRIGNYVRDLNAIIYEKVEDELISEVVNKLDLFSSIGDIKDKDTAKKQVINLASYLLFNQLLFYHIYNKKDKTNSLVELKEIQNVKDIQKYFNKITNINYQSIYRVNILGHIPKRKIVVETLNEVIKAIKLLRAEHITQDLAGRFFHDLIPFEVRKVLAAFYTHPIAAEILASLTIDSWDETVIDPACGSGTLLVASYLRKQELYQKLYGYKDSMKIHKQFIENDLTGIDIMPFAAHISAINLTMQNIEQETNKVRIATLDSLEMVESLKSLGFKRKGIEISPYSTSIQLRLDQVYGKPITIEKKGSVSPKGRGLEFYLKPVNIVIMNPPFSAKEKMPSDMREKLNKNSLGEICSHQSNLWGYFLALADLLIKPNGKIGAVIPINIARGKATEQIRNFLFNNYHIKYIVKPI
;
A
#
# COMPACT_ATOMS: atom_id res chain seq x y z
N ASP A 1 22.27 4.37 40.93
CA ASP A 1 22.91 3.12 41.39
C ASP A 1 22.97 2.10 40.28
N LEU A 2 24.16 1.62 39.93
CA LEU A 2 24.40 0.30 39.34
C LEU A 2 25.92 0.12 39.25
N SER A 3 26.52 -0.33 40.35
CA SER A 3 27.87 -0.87 40.42
C SER A 3 27.86 -2.27 39.80
N ILE A 4 27.87 -2.33 38.47
CA ILE A 4 28.06 -3.61 37.78
C ILE A 4 29.57 -3.88 37.80
N GLU A 5 29.98 -4.98 38.43
CA GLU A 5 31.38 -5.38 38.38
C GLU A 5 31.83 -5.55 36.91
N PRO A 6 33.03 -5.05 36.53
CA PRO A 6 33.48 -5.07 35.13
C PRO A 6 33.37 -6.45 34.48
N LYS A 7 33.61 -7.52 35.24
CA LYS A 7 33.49 -8.90 34.77
C LYS A 7 32.06 -9.30 34.36
N GLU A 8 31.06 -8.91 35.15
CA GLU A 8 29.65 -9.13 34.79
C GLU A 8 29.25 -8.30 33.56
N PHE A 9 29.76 -7.06 33.47
CA PHE A 9 29.54 -6.23 32.29
C PHE A 9 30.11 -6.89 31.04
N PHE A 10 31.35 -7.37 31.07
CA PHE A 10 31.97 -8.06 29.94
C PHE A 10 31.30 -9.39 29.61
N LEU A 11 30.81 -10.15 30.58
CA LEU A 11 30.03 -11.37 30.34
C LEU A 11 28.68 -11.07 29.69
N LYS A 12 27.95 -10.05 30.16
CA LYS A 12 26.71 -9.57 29.53
C LYS A 12 26.96 -9.01 28.13
N LEU A 13 28.06 -8.29 27.92
CA LEU A 13 28.46 -7.76 26.62
C LEU A 13 28.81 -8.91 25.66
N LYS A 14 29.60 -9.90 26.12
CA LYS A 14 29.92 -11.12 25.37
C LYS A 14 28.66 -11.90 25.03
N GLN A 15 27.74 -12.09 25.97
CA GLN A 15 26.45 -12.73 25.69
C GLN A 15 25.62 -11.96 24.66
N ARG A 16 25.55 -10.62 24.74
CA ARG A 16 24.84 -9.80 23.74
C ARG A 16 25.50 -9.82 22.36
N ILE A 17 26.83 -9.84 22.32
CA ILE A 17 27.60 -9.95 21.06
C ILE A 17 27.39 -11.35 20.44
N LEU A 18 27.40 -12.39 21.27
CA LEU A 18 27.18 -13.78 20.83
C LEU A 18 25.73 -14.08 20.47
N SER A 19 24.76 -13.50 21.17
CA SER A 19 23.32 -13.70 20.90
C SER A 19 22.83 -12.90 19.69
N ARG A 20 23.63 -11.96 19.17
CA ARG A 20 23.23 -11.01 18.12
C ARG A 20 21.90 -10.31 18.40
N GLU A 21 21.48 -10.20 19.66
CA GLU A 21 20.24 -9.52 20.03
C GLU A 21 20.41 -8.00 19.86
N VAL A 22 20.12 -7.51 18.67
CA VAL A 22 20.05 -6.09 18.37
C VAL A 22 18.74 -5.56 18.94
N LYS A 23 18.79 -4.91 20.11
CA LYS A 23 17.66 -4.08 20.55
C LYS A 23 17.66 -2.78 19.75
N ILE A 24 16.90 -2.77 18.66
CA ILE A 24 16.60 -1.56 17.90
C ILE A 24 15.59 -0.74 18.71
N ASP A 25 15.96 0.47 19.12
CA ASP A 25 14.97 1.43 19.64
C ASP A 25 14.18 2.00 18.45
N PHE A 26 13.03 1.38 18.22
CA PHE A 26 12.17 1.64 17.08
C PHE A 26 11.69 3.10 17.02
N ARG A 27 11.37 3.73 18.16
CA ARG A 27 10.86 5.12 18.17
C ARG A 27 11.94 6.13 17.79
N SER A 28 13.15 6.00 18.33
CA SER A 28 14.25 6.89 17.95
C SER A 28 14.70 6.66 16.50
N THR A 29 14.62 5.41 16.03
CA THR A 29 14.84 5.03 14.63
C THR A 29 13.86 5.75 13.70
N VAL A 30 12.54 5.64 13.95
CA VAL A 30 11.51 6.35 13.17
C VAL A 30 11.70 7.86 13.21
N LYS A 31 12.04 8.44 14.37
CA LYS A 31 12.31 9.88 14.50
C LYS A 31 13.51 10.34 13.65
N ARG A 32 14.60 9.56 13.64
CA ARG A 32 15.78 9.84 12.82
C ARG A 32 15.44 9.77 11.33
N ILE A 33 14.68 8.75 10.92
CA ILE A 33 14.20 8.63 9.54
C ILE A 33 13.36 9.84 9.13
N GLY A 34 12.44 10.27 9.99
CA GLY A 34 11.65 11.47 9.75
C GLY A 34 12.50 12.72 9.53
N ASN A 35 13.65 12.85 10.21
CA ASN A 35 14.59 13.96 9.95
C ASN A 35 15.25 13.83 8.58
N TYR A 36 15.75 12.65 8.22
CA TYR A 36 16.37 12.42 6.91
C TYR A 36 15.41 12.64 5.74
N VAL A 37 14.13 12.28 5.91
CA VAL A 37 13.13 12.56 4.87
C VAL A 37 12.83 14.06 4.76
N ARG A 38 12.91 14.83 5.86
CA ARG A 38 12.85 16.31 5.78
C ARG A 38 14.06 16.89 5.06
N ASP A 39 15.25 16.34 5.27
CA ASP A 39 16.46 16.79 4.57
C ASP A 39 16.35 16.48 3.06
N LEU A 40 15.86 15.28 2.70
CA LEU A 40 15.52 14.94 1.31
C LEU A 40 14.47 15.89 0.72
N ASN A 41 13.44 16.22 1.51
CA ASN A 41 12.41 17.16 1.07
C ASN A 41 13.02 18.53 0.75
N ALA A 42 13.85 19.09 1.64
CA ALA A 42 14.47 20.39 1.43
C ALA A 42 15.27 20.44 0.12
N ILE A 43 15.97 19.35 -0.21
CA ILE A 43 16.74 19.22 -1.45
C ILE A 43 15.86 19.13 -2.69
N ILE A 44 14.80 18.33 -2.61
CA ILE A 44 13.85 18.18 -3.71
C ILE A 44 13.07 19.50 -3.90
N TYR A 45 12.82 20.25 -2.82
CA TYR A 45 12.09 21.51 -2.80
C TYR A 45 12.87 22.67 -3.44
N GLU A 46 14.19 22.74 -3.25
CA GLU A 46 15.01 23.86 -3.73
C GLU A 46 15.02 24.06 -5.26
N LYS A 47 14.65 23.03 -6.04
CA LYS A 47 14.49 23.12 -7.50
C LYS A 47 13.45 22.13 -8.03
N VAL A 48 12.21 22.33 -7.62
CA VAL A 48 11.10 21.59 -8.19
C VAL A 48 10.86 22.10 -9.60
N GLU A 49 11.44 21.40 -10.56
CA GLU A 49 10.99 21.47 -11.95
C GLU A 49 9.56 20.95 -12.00
N ASP A 50 8.71 21.60 -12.82
CA ASP A 50 7.35 21.13 -13.07
C ASP A 50 7.33 19.67 -13.56
N GLU A 51 8.47 19.17 -14.06
CA GLU A 51 8.73 17.77 -14.42
C GLU A 51 8.65 16.79 -13.25
N LEU A 52 9.20 17.08 -12.06
CA LEU A 52 9.06 16.16 -10.91
C LEU A 52 7.61 16.11 -10.44
N ILE A 53 6.94 17.27 -10.39
CA ILE A 53 5.52 17.34 -10.04
C ILE A 53 4.76 16.51 -11.06
N SER A 54 5.01 16.71 -12.35
CA SER A 54 4.40 15.96 -13.44
C SER A 54 4.69 14.45 -13.33
N GLU A 55 5.91 14.01 -13.07
CA GLU A 55 6.24 12.59 -12.89
C GLU A 55 5.46 11.99 -11.71
N VAL A 56 5.51 12.63 -10.55
CA VAL A 56 4.88 12.11 -9.33
C VAL A 56 3.35 12.18 -9.46
N VAL A 57 2.80 13.25 -10.02
CA VAL A 57 1.37 13.40 -10.30
C VAL A 57 0.89 12.42 -11.37
N ASN A 58 1.60 12.27 -12.48
CA ASN A 58 1.17 11.39 -13.58
C ASN A 58 1.33 9.92 -13.20
N LYS A 59 2.40 9.57 -12.48
CA LYS A 59 2.67 8.20 -12.03
C LYS A 59 1.93 7.83 -10.74
N LEU A 60 1.45 8.79 -9.96
CA LEU A 60 0.70 8.55 -8.72
C LEU A 60 -0.71 9.17 -8.71
N ASP A 61 -1.19 9.67 -9.84
CA ASP A 61 -2.54 10.22 -10.04
C ASP A 61 -3.06 11.10 -8.87
N LEU A 62 -2.19 11.97 -8.36
CA LEU A 62 -2.42 12.63 -7.08
C LEU A 62 -3.48 13.74 -7.12
N PHE A 63 -3.78 14.33 -8.28
CA PHE A 63 -4.69 15.48 -8.32
C PHE A 63 -6.17 15.11 -8.18
N SER A 64 -6.55 13.86 -8.44
CA SER A 64 -7.92 13.38 -8.14
C SER A 64 -8.22 13.37 -6.63
N SER A 65 -7.19 13.29 -5.80
CA SER A 65 -7.24 13.14 -4.34
C SER A 65 -6.74 14.37 -3.58
N ILE A 66 -5.89 15.19 -4.20
CA ILE A 66 -5.44 16.49 -3.70
C ILE A 66 -6.46 17.62 -4.02
N GLY A 67 -7.55 17.31 -4.73
CA GLY A 67 -8.55 18.28 -5.24
C GLY A 67 -9.17 19.27 -4.23
N ASP A 68 -9.04 19.03 -2.92
CA ASP A 68 -9.47 19.96 -1.87
C ASP A 68 -8.42 21.02 -1.49
N ILE A 69 -7.18 20.92 -1.98
CA ILE A 69 -6.15 21.91 -1.69
C ILE A 69 -6.31 23.10 -2.63
N LYS A 70 -7.02 24.13 -2.15
CA LYS A 70 -7.23 25.41 -2.85
C LYS A 70 -5.95 26.18 -3.16
N ASP A 71 -4.85 25.86 -2.48
CA ASP A 71 -3.56 26.54 -2.59
C ASP A 71 -2.52 25.71 -3.35
N LYS A 72 -2.04 26.22 -4.49
CA LYS A 72 -1.07 25.54 -5.36
C LYS A 72 0.25 25.27 -4.65
N ASP A 73 0.71 26.16 -3.77
CA ASP A 73 1.97 25.99 -3.06
C ASP A 73 1.89 24.86 -2.02
N THR A 74 0.76 24.76 -1.33
CA THR A 74 0.50 23.64 -0.42
C THR A 74 0.45 22.32 -1.18
N ALA A 75 -0.22 22.24 -2.33
CA ALA A 75 -0.24 21.03 -3.15
C ALA A 75 1.16 20.62 -3.62
N LYS A 76 1.97 21.59 -4.08
CA LYS A 76 3.37 21.38 -4.49
C LYS A 76 4.20 20.82 -3.34
N LYS A 77 4.11 21.40 -2.14
CA LYS A 77 4.77 20.89 -0.92
C LYS A 77 4.39 19.43 -0.61
N GLN A 78 3.13 19.06 -0.81
CA GLN A 78 2.67 17.69 -0.56
C GLN A 78 3.24 16.68 -1.55
N VAL A 79 3.27 17.01 -2.83
CA VAL A 79 3.85 16.15 -3.87
C VAL A 79 5.34 15.90 -3.59
N ILE A 80 6.08 16.92 -3.18
CA ILE A 80 7.50 16.83 -2.83
C ILE A 80 7.74 15.98 -1.58
N ASN A 81 6.89 16.16 -0.55
CA ASN A 81 6.90 15.30 0.62
C ASN A 81 6.74 13.83 0.21
N LEU A 82 5.75 13.53 -0.63
CA LEU A 82 5.49 12.18 -1.09
C LEU A 82 6.65 11.59 -1.90
N ALA A 83 7.24 12.38 -2.79
CA ALA A 83 8.42 12.00 -3.58
C ALA A 83 9.59 11.60 -2.66
N SER A 84 9.81 12.37 -1.59
CA SER A 84 10.87 12.13 -0.60
C SER A 84 10.64 10.80 0.14
N TYR A 85 9.40 10.52 0.55
CA TYR A 85 9.03 9.25 1.19
C TYR A 85 9.19 8.04 0.25
N LEU A 86 8.78 8.18 -1.02
CA LEU A 86 8.96 7.13 -2.01
C LEU A 86 10.43 6.79 -2.22
N LEU A 87 11.28 7.80 -2.40
CA LEU A 87 12.71 7.57 -2.57
C LEU A 87 13.33 6.90 -1.33
N PHE A 88 12.96 7.34 -0.13
CA PHE A 88 13.41 6.71 1.10
C PHE A 88 12.99 5.24 1.17
N ASN A 89 11.72 4.93 0.90
CA ASN A 89 11.20 3.56 0.91
C ASN A 89 11.88 2.67 -0.14
N GLN A 90 12.16 3.20 -1.33
CA GLN A 90 12.89 2.51 -2.39
C GLN A 90 14.33 2.16 -1.96
N LEU A 91 15.05 3.09 -1.31
CA LEU A 91 16.39 2.85 -0.78
C LEU A 91 16.39 1.83 0.36
N LEU A 92 15.43 1.95 1.27
CA LEU A 92 15.26 1.06 2.42
C LEU A 92 14.94 -0.37 1.97
N PHE A 93 14.00 -0.51 1.03
CA PHE A 93 13.64 -1.79 0.44
C PHE A 93 14.85 -2.47 -0.21
N TYR A 94 15.62 -1.72 -1.00
CA TYR A 94 16.84 -2.23 -1.65
C TYR A 94 17.81 -2.78 -0.61
N HIS A 95 18.04 -2.03 0.47
CA HIS A 95 18.96 -2.42 1.53
C HIS A 95 18.50 -3.69 2.25
N ILE A 96 17.22 -3.75 2.65
CA ILE A 96 16.66 -4.92 3.35
C ILE A 96 16.74 -6.16 2.45
N TYR A 97 16.38 -6.03 1.17
CA TYR A 97 16.50 -7.12 0.21
C TYR A 97 17.94 -7.60 0.09
N ASN A 98 18.88 -6.68 -0.18
CA ASN A 98 20.30 -7.02 -0.32
C ASN A 98 20.87 -7.76 0.90
N LYS A 99 20.42 -7.44 2.12
CA LYS A 99 20.89 -8.10 3.34
C LYS A 99 20.23 -9.45 3.62
N LYS A 100 18.99 -9.65 3.19
CA LYS A 100 18.25 -10.91 3.38
C LYS A 100 18.42 -11.89 2.22
N ASP A 101 18.80 -11.40 1.04
CA ASP A 101 19.09 -12.24 -0.11
C ASP A 101 20.33 -13.10 0.12
N LYS A 102 20.10 -14.41 0.30
CA LYS A 102 21.14 -15.41 0.50
C LYS A 102 21.95 -15.71 -0.77
N THR A 103 21.46 -15.31 -1.94
CA THR A 103 22.12 -15.56 -3.22
C THR A 103 23.14 -14.48 -3.59
N ASN A 104 23.18 -13.36 -2.83
CA ASN A 104 24.01 -12.19 -3.13
C ASN A 104 23.82 -11.67 -4.58
N SER A 105 22.59 -11.76 -5.10
CA SER A 105 22.23 -11.30 -6.45
C SER A 105 22.43 -9.79 -6.62
N LEU A 106 22.35 -9.03 -5.52
CA LEU A 106 22.51 -7.59 -5.48
C LEU A 106 23.83 -7.16 -4.85
N VAL A 107 24.35 -6.03 -5.32
CA VAL A 107 25.54 -5.39 -4.72
C VAL A 107 25.08 -4.51 -3.56
N GLU A 108 25.83 -4.53 -2.46
CA GLU A 108 25.53 -3.67 -1.31
C GLU A 108 25.49 -2.19 -1.71
N LEU A 109 24.47 -1.48 -1.23
CA LEU A 109 24.30 -0.05 -1.44
C LEU A 109 25.49 0.70 -0.82
N LYS A 110 26.34 1.33 -1.63
CA LYS A 110 27.48 2.13 -1.15
C LYS A 110 27.21 3.62 -1.31
N GLU A 111 28.04 4.43 -0.65
CA GLU A 111 28.08 5.86 -0.90
C GLU A 111 28.32 6.13 -2.39
N ILE A 112 27.62 7.13 -2.91
CA ILE A 112 27.61 7.51 -4.31
C ILE A 112 28.44 8.76 -4.54
N GLN A 113 28.92 8.91 -5.76
CA GLN A 113 29.54 10.16 -6.23
C GLN A 113 28.58 10.96 -7.11
N ASN A 114 27.63 10.28 -7.75
CA ASN A 114 26.58 10.88 -8.55
C ASN A 114 25.20 10.28 -8.22
N VAL A 115 24.14 11.09 -8.30
CA VAL A 115 22.75 10.62 -8.14
C VAL A 115 22.44 9.45 -9.09
N LYS A 116 23.00 9.46 -10.31
CA LYS A 116 22.86 8.37 -11.30
C LYS A 116 23.42 7.03 -10.82
N ASP A 117 24.30 7.00 -9.83
CA ASP A 117 24.81 5.75 -9.28
C ASP A 117 23.72 4.97 -8.55
N ILE A 118 22.75 5.65 -7.91
CA ILE A 118 21.58 4.99 -7.29
C ILE A 118 20.78 4.23 -8.35
N GLN A 119 20.62 4.82 -9.54
CA GLN A 119 19.87 4.19 -10.64
C GLN A 119 20.42 2.82 -11.02
N LYS A 120 21.74 2.59 -10.90
CA LYS A 120 22.36 1.28 -11.17
C LYS A 120 21.84 0.21 -10.21
N TYR A 121 21.67 0.56 -8.93
CA TYR A 121 21.11 -0.34 -7.92
C TYR A 121 19.62 -0.60 -8.21
N PHE A 122 18.85 0.46 -8.50
CA PHE A 122 17.42 0.34 -8.80
C PHE A 122 17.17 -0.52 -10.04
N ASN A 123 17.98 -0.38 -11.09
CA ASN A 123 17.91 -1.21 -12.29
C ASN A 123 18.18 -2.70 -12.01
N LYS A 124 19.03 -3.02 -11.02
CA LYS A 124 19.30 -4.42 -10.67
C LYS A 124 18.14 -5.05 -9.94
N ILE A 125 17.56 -4.35 -8.96
CA ILE A 125 16.42 -4.85 -8.20
C ILE A 125 15.13 -4.92 -9.04
N THR A 126 14.99 -4.06 -10.05
CA THR A 126 13.89 -4.18 -11.02
C THR A 126 14.05 -5.36 -11.97
N ASN A 127 15.27 -5.84 -12.22
CA ASN A 127 15.48 -7.04 -13.03
C ASN A 127 15.11 -8.35 -12.29
N ILE A 128 14.93 -8.30 -10.97
CA ILE A 128 14.53 -9.42 -10.10
C ILE A 128 13.09 -9.25 -9.56
N ASN A 129 12.21 -8.63 -10.35
CA ASN A 129 10.76 -8.60 -10.15
C ASN A 129 10.17 -7.63 -9.11
N TYR A 130 10.91 -6.58 -8.73
CA TYR A 130 10.38 -5.50 -7.88
C TYR A 130 9.97 -4.23 -8.64
N GLN A 131 9.57 -4.35 -9.92
CA GLN A 131 9.31 -3.19 -10.80
C GLN A 131 8.19 -2.28 -10.29
N SER A 132 7.18 -2.84 -9.60
CA SER A 132 6.08 -2.08 -8.99
C SER A 132 6.56 -1.05 -7.95
N ILE A 133 7.67 -1.35 -7.27
CA ILE A 133 8.25 -0.51 -6.22
C ILE A 133 9.06 0.64 -6.82
N TYR A 134 9.81 0.38 -7.89
CA TYR A 134 10.73 1.34 -8.50
C TYR A 134 10.14 2.08 -9.71
N ARG A 135 8.82 2.06 -9.88
CA ARG A 135 8.12 2.65 -11.05
C ARG A 135 8.26 4.17 -11.15
N VAL A 136 8.20 4.88 -10.01
CA VAL A 136 8.28 6.34 -9.99
C VAL A 136 9.75 6.74 -10.04
N ASN A 137 10.15 7.42 -11.12
CA ASN A 137 11.55 7.82 -11.30
C ASN A 137 11.85 9.14 -10.59
N ILE A 138 11.90 9.11 -9.26
CA ILE A 138 12.25 10.29 -8.46
C ILE A 138 13.68 10.76 -8.77
N LEU A 139 14.62 9.81 -8.90
CA LEU A 139 16.04 10.09 -9.13
C LEU A 139 16.32 10.87 -10.42
N GLY A 140 15.51 10.65 -11.46
CA GLY A 140 15.65 11.34 -12.75
C GLY A 140 15.48 12.85 -12.65
N HIS A 141 14.73 13.32 -11.65
CA HIS A 141 14.36 14.73 -11.47
C HIS A 141 15.07 15.39 -10.30
N ILE A 142 16.02 14.69 -9.65
CA ILE A 142 16.79 15.24 -8.54
C ILE A 142 18.01 16.04 -9.06
N PRO A 143 18.27 17.25 -8.54
CA PRO A 143 19.42 18.05 -8.93
C PRO A 143 20.76 17.35 -8.72
N LYS A 144 21.66 17.42 -9.71
CA LYS A 144 23.01 16.83 -9.64
C LYS A 144 24.01 17.75 -8.93
N ARG A 145 23.73 18.11 -7.67
CA ARG A 145 24.61 18.98 -6.86
C ARG A 145 25.36 18.17 -5.80
N LYS A 146 26.49 18.70 -5.34
CA LYS A 146 27.31 18.07 -4.28
C LYS A 146 26.51 17.87 -2.99
N ILE A 147 25.77 18.89 -2.55
CA ILE A 147 24.92 18.83 -1.35
C ILE A 147 23.88 17.71 -1.42
N VAL A 148 23.30 17.47 -2.61
CA VAL A 148 22.34 16.38 -2.83
C VAL A 148 23.00 15.02 -2.62
N VAL A 149 24.19 14.84 -3.20
CA VAL A 149 24.97 13.60 -3.07
C VAL A 149 25.36 13.37 -1.61
N GLU A 150 25.80 14.41 -0.90
CA GLU A 150 26.14 14.35 0.52
C GLU A 150 24.93 13.90 1.36
N THR A 151 23.75 14.50 1.16
CA THR A 151 22.55 14.09 1.90
C THR A 151 22.08 12.69 1.54
N LEU A 152 22.10 12.30 0.26
CA LEU A 152 21.79 10.92 -0.14
C LEU A 152 22.75 9.91 0.52
N ASN A 153 24.03 10.24 0.64
CA ASN A 153 25.00 9.40 1.35
C ASN A 153 24.69 9.31 2.85
N GLU A 154 24.27 10.40 3.49
CA GLU A 154 23.80 10.36 4.88
C GLU A 154 22.55 9.49 5.05
N VAL A 155 21.60 9.53 4.10
CA VAL A 155 20.43 8.64 4.08
C VAL A 155 20.86 7.17 3.92
N ILE A 156 21.79 6.87 3.00
CA ILE A 156 22.31 5.51 2.78
C ILE A 156 22.99 4.99 4.06
N LYS A 157 23.82 5.80 4.72
CA LYS A 157 24.44 5.47 6.00
C LYS A 157 23.38 5.23 7.08
N ALA A 158 22.38 6.10 7.17
CA ALA A 158 21.30 5.97 8.12
C ALA A 158 20.57 4.64 7.95
N ILE A 159 20.15 4.31 6.72
CA ILE A 159 19.45 3.05 6.39
C ILE A 159 20.26 1.84 6.85
N LYS A 160 21.58 1.83 6.63
CA LYS A 160 22.46 0.75 7.12
C LYS A 160 22.51 0.66 8.64
N LEU A 161 22.50 1.80 9.32
CA LEU A 161 22.52 1.87 10.79
C LEU A 161 21.19 1.41 11.40
N LEU A 162 20.07 1.54 10.68
CA LEU A 162 18.77 1.07 11.16
C LEU A 162 18.74 -0.44 11.43
N ARG A 163 19.59 -1.20 10.71
CA ARG A 163 19.60 -2.67 10.74
C ARG A 163 18.21 -3.26 10.53
N ALA A 164 17.42 -2.62 9.65
CA ALA A 164 16.03 -2.94 9.40
C ALA A 164 15.83 -4.38 8.90
N GLU A 165 16.86 -5.03 8.38
CA GLU A 165 16.88 -6.45 8.05
C GLU A 165 16.68 -7.38 9.27
N HIS A 166 16.94 -6.90 10.49
CA HIS A 166 16.69 -7.64 11.73
C HIS A 166 15.29 -7.41 12.29
N ILE A 167 14.49 -6.53 11.66
CA ILE A 167 13.07 -6.36 11.97
C ILE A 167 12.36 -7.67 11.61
N THR A 168 11.70 -8.26 12.61
CA THR A 168 10.94 -9.50 12.45
C THR A 168 9.82 -9.32 11.43
N GLN A 169 9.37 -10.42 10.81
CA GLN A 169 8.26 -10.37 9.83
C GLN A 169 7.02 -9.66 10.41
N ASP A 170 6.71 -9.91 11.68
CA ASP A 170 5.61 -9.27 12.41
C ASP A 170 5.79 -7.76 12.65
N LEU A 171 7.03 -7.28 12.68
CA LEU A 171 7.36 -5.86 12.90
C LEU A 171 7.54 -5.09 11.58
N ALA A 172 7.70 -5.79 10.44
CA ALA A 172 7.87 -5.18 9.13
C ALA A 172 6.64 -4.36 8.68
N GLY A 173 5.42 -4.88 8.91
CA GLY A 173 4.19 -4.14 8.60
C GLY A 173 4.01 -2.87 9.46
N ARG A 174 4.38 -2.94 10.75
CA ARG A 174 4.41 -1.77 11.65
C ARG A 174 5.49 -0.76 11.25
N PHE A 175 6.65 -1.25 10.81
CA PHE A 175 7.76 -0.41 10.40
C PHE A 175 7.39 0.53 9.25
N PHE A 176 6.84 0.02 8.14
CA PHE A 176 6.44 0.89 7.01
C PHE A 176 5.21 1.76 7.30
N HIS A 177 4.31 1.30 8.18
CA HIS A 177 3.19 2.13 8.64
C HIS A 177 3.68 3.34 9.45
N ASP A 178 4.59 3.12 10.41
CA ASP A 178 5.08 4.18 11.31
C ASP A 178 6.12 5.09 10.64
N LEU A 179 6.67 4.66 9.49
CA LEU A 179 7.54 5.46 8.63
C LEU A 179 6.83 6.62 7.94
N ILE A 180 5.49 6.59 7.81
CA ILE A 180 4.72 7.64 7.16
C ILE A 180 4.26 8.67 8.21
N PRO A 181 4.78 9.92 8.20
CA PRO A 181 4.40 10.93 9.17
C PRO A 181 2.93 11.23 9.11
N PHE A 182 2.39 11.64 10.25
CA PHE A 182 1.00 12.00 10.40
C PHE A 182 0.55 13.05 9.37
N GLU A 183 1.42 13.99 9.01
CA GLU A 183 1.17 15.03 8.02
C GLU A 183 0.87 14.44 6.64
N VAL A 184 1.65 13.42 6.23
CA VAL A 184 1.46 12.70 4.96
C VAL A 184 0.21 11.81 5.04
N ARG A 185 -0.04 11.14 6.17
CA ARG A 185 -1.25 10.32 6.38
C ARG A 185 -2.53 11.15 6.27
N LYS A 186 -2.52 12.36 6.84
CA LYS A 186 -3.63 13.32 6.81
C LYS A 186 -3.92 13.79 5.38
N VAL A 187 -2.88 14.06 4.60
CA VAL A 187 -3.00 14.48 3.19
C VAL A 187 -3.51 13.37 2.30
N LEU A 188 -3.13 12.13 2.59
CA LEU A 188 -3.57 10.94 1.85
C LEU A 188 -4.95 10.43 2.29
N ALA A 189 -5.62 11.09 3.24
CA ALA A 189 -6.87 10.63 3.89
C ALA A 189 -6.81 9.16 4.37
N ALA A 190 -5.61 8.65 4.62
CA ALA A 190 -5.36 7.24 4.87
C ALA A 190 -5.50 6.96 6.38
N PHE A 191 -6.72 6.72 6.83
CA PHE A 191 -6.99 6.19 8.17
C PHE A 191 -6.62 4.71 8.21
N TYR A 192 -5.36 4.44 8.50
CA TYR A 192 -4.86 3.07 8.58
C TYR A 192 -5.50 2.31 9.74
N THR A 193 -5.89 1.07 9.46
CA THR A 193 -6.39 0.14 10.48
C THR A 193 -5.29 -0.17 11.47
N HIS A 194 -5.61 -0.15 12.76
CA HIS A 194 -4.68 -0.57 13.80
C HIS A 194 -4.34 -2.06 13.60
N PRO A 195 -3.06 -2.49 13.70
CA PRO A 195 -2.65 -3.88 13.44
C PRO A 195 -3.46 -4.92 14.22
N ILE A 196 -3.70 -4.67 15.51
CA ILE A 196 -4.51 -5.56 16.36
C ILE A 196 -5.95 -5.71 15.83
N ALA A 197 -6.56 -4.62 15.36
CA ALA A 197 -7.91 -4.69 14.80
C ALA A 197 -7.93 -5.48 13.49
N ALA A 198 -6.88 -5.33 12.67
CA ALA A 198 -6.72 -6.11 11.45
C ALA A 198 -6.53 -7.61 11.72
N GLU A 199 -5.71 -7.96 12.72
CA GLU A 199 -5.50 -9.34 13.17
C GLU A 199 -6.79 -9.99 13.68
N ILE A 200 -7.56 -9.28 14.51
CA ILE A 200 -8.86 -9.75 14.99
C ILE A 200 -9.81 -9.99 13.82
N LEU A 201 -9.94 -9.01 12.91
CA LEU A 201 -10.84 -9.13 11.78
C LEU A 201 -10.46 -10.29 10.84
N ALA A 202 -9.17 -10.43 10.52
CA ALA A 202 -8.67 -11.54 9.71
C ALA A 202 -8.91 -12.90 10.40
N SER A 203 -8.66 -12.99 11.71
CA SER A 203 -8.86 -14.23 12.48
C SER A 203 -10.31 -14.68 12.55
N LEU A 204 -11.25 -13.74 12.61
CA LEU A 204 -12.69 -14.02 12.64
C LEU A 204 -13.29 -14.32 11.25
N THR A 205 -12.60 -13.93 10.18
CA THR A 205 -13.14 -14.00 8.81
C THR A 205 -12.50 -15.12 7.98
N ILE A 206 -11.22 -15.46 8.22
CA ILE A 206 -10.47 -16.46 7.44
C ILE A 206 -10.38 -17.77 8.23
N ASP A 207 -10.99 -18.81 7.65
CA ASP A 207 -11.13 -20.14 8.26
C ASP A 207 -10.17 -21.16 7.63
N SER A 208 -9.76 -20.95 6.37
CA SER A 208 -8.80 -21.82 5.67
C SER A 208 -7.71 -21.04 4.95
N TRP A 209 -6.54 -21.66 4.85
CA TRP A 209 -5.35 -21.07 4.21
C TRP A 209 -5.50 -20.93 2.70
N ASP A 210 -6.42 -21.61 2.05
CA ASP A 210 -6.64 -21.62 0.59
C ASP A 210 -7.79 -20.69 0.13
N GLU A 211 -8.40 -19.94 1.05
CA GLU A 211 -9.44 -18.95 0.72
C GLU A 211 -8.84 -17.72 0.02
N THR A 212 -9.46 -17.25 -1.07
CA THR A 212 -9.05 -15.99 -1.72
C THR A 212 -9.65 -14.78 -1.01
N VAL A 213 -8.86 -13.72 -0.85
CA VAL A 213 -9.19 -12.51 -0.07
C VAL A 213 -8.99 -11.27 -0.92
N ILE A 214 -9.93 -10.32 -0.85
CA ILE A 214 -9.76 -8.98 -1.43
C ILE A 214 -9.98 -7.88 -0.39
N ASP A 215 -9.16 -6.84 -0.47
CA ASP A 215 -9.42 -5.54 0.13
C ASP A 215 -9.59 -4.47 -0.96
N PRO A 216 -10.83 -3.98 -1.23
CA PRO A 216 -11.10 -2.98 -2.27
C PRO A 216 -10.72 -1.54 -1.87
N ALA A 217 -10.20 -1.31 -0.66
CA ALA A 217 -9.69 -0.02 -0.20
C ALA A 217 -8.46 -0.25 0.70
N CYS A 218 -7.43 -0.91 0.14
CA CYS A 218 -6.42 -1.61 0.92
C CYS A 218 -5.48 -0.72 1.73
N GLY A 219 -5.39 0.58 1.44
CA GLY A 219 -4.49 1.49 2.11
C GLY A 219 -3.05 1.00 2.03
N SER A 220 -2.35 1.00 3.17
CA SER A 220 -0.99 0.46 3.29
C SER A 220 -0.93 -1.07 3.35
N GLY A 221 -2.07 -1.76 3.28
CA GLY A 221 -2.14 -3.22 3.19
C GLY A 221 -2.16 -3.91 4.54
N THR A 222 -2.45 -3.20 5.64
CA THR A 222 -2.48 -3.78 6.99
C THR A 222 -3.41 -4.99 7.08
N LEU A 223 -4.61 -4.92 6.49
CA LEU A 223 -5.56 -6.04 6.47
C LEU A 223 -5.09 -7.18 5.58
N LEU A 224 -4.41 -6.89 4.47
CA LEU A 224 -3.83 -7.92 3.60
C LEU A 224 -2.67 -8.64 4.28
N VAL A 225 -1.84 -7.93 5.04
CA VAL A 225 -0.77 -8.53 5.87
C VAL A 225 -1.38 -9.38 6.98
N ALA A 226 -2.40 -8.90 7.69
CA ALA A 226 -3.10 -9.71 8.69
C ALA A 226 -3.72 -10.98 8.07
N SER A 227 -4.26 -10.87 6.86
CA SER A 227 -4.79 -12.00 6.09
C SER A 227 -3.70 -12.99 5.70
N TYR A 228 -2.53 -12.50 5.26
CA TYR A 228 -1.36 -13.32 4.97
C TYR A 228 -0.93 -14.13 6.20
N LEU A 229 -0.76 -13.46 7.35
CA LEU A 229 -0.32 -14.08 8.59
C LEU A 229 -1.32 -15.13 9.07
N ARG A 230 -2.62 -14.85 8.99
CA ARG A 230 -3.68 -15.80 9.33
C ARG A 230 -3.68 -17.03 8.43
N LYS A 231 -3.55 -16.85 7.11
CA LYS A 231 -3.45 -17.97 6.16
C LYS A 231 -2.18 -18.79 6.42
N GLN A 232 -1.07 -18.14 6.73
CA GLN A 232 0.20 -18.81 7.06
C GLN A 232 0.07 -19.64 8.35
N GLU A 233 -0.54 -19.08 9.40
CA GLU A 233 -0.82 -19.78 10.65
C GLU A 233 -1.68 -21.04 10.41
N LEU A 234 -2.76 -20.91 9.64
CA LEU A 234 -3.66 -22.01 9.31
C LEU A 234 -2.96 -23.11 8.49
N TYR A 235 -2.13 -22.72 7.52
CA TYR A 235 -1.34 -23.65 6.74
C TYR A 235 -0.35 -24.42 7.62
N GLN A 236 0.36 -23.71 8.50
CA GLN A 236 1.35 -24.32 9.40
C GLN A 236 0.72 -25.30 10.38
N LYS A 237 -0.49 -25.02 10.88
CA LYS A 237 -1.22 -25.96 11.75
C LYS A 237 -1.58 -27.28 11.04
N LEU A 238 -1.83 -27.24 9.74
CA LEU A 238 -2.23 -28.42 8.96
C LEU A 238 -1.04 -29.20 8.39
N TYR A 239 -0.01 -28.50 7.92
CA TYR A 239 1.08 -29.09 7.13
C TYR A 239 2.48 -28.88 7.73
N GLY A 240 2.60 -28.18 8.85
CA GLY A 240 3.87 -27.73 9.40
C GLY A 240 4.57 -26.71 8.49
N TYR A 241 5.89 -26.75 8.44
CA TYR A 241 6.71 -25.82 7.62
C TYR A 241 7.01 -26.33 6.20
N LYS A 242 6.27 -27.34 5.72
CA LYS A 242 6.45 -27.89 4.35
C LYS A 242 6.14 -26.81 3.30
N ASP A 243 6.88 -26.81 2.18
CA ASP A 243 6.60 -25.96 1.01
C ASP A 243 6.41 -24.44 1.28
N SER A 244 7.03 -23.89 2.33
CA SER A 244 6.89 -22.47 2.73
C SER A 244 7.21 -21.46 1.59
N MET A 245 8.06 -21.84 0.65
CA MET A 245 8.33 -21.07 -0.58
C MET A 245 7.11 -21.03 -1.51
N LYS A 246 6.51 -22.19 -1.80
CA LYS A 246 5.34 -22.27 -2.69
C LYS A 246 4.14 -21.56 -2.08
N ILE A 247 3.98 -21.65 -0.75
CA ILE A 247 2.83 -21.05 -0.08
C ILE A 247 2.88 -19.52 -0.09
N HIS A 248 4.06 -18.92 0.10
CA HIS A 248 4.21 -17.47 -0.01
C HIS A 248 3.80 -17.00 -1.42
N LYS A 249 4.32 -17.68 -2.46
CA LYS A 249 3.99 -17.37 -3.84
C LYS A 249 2.50 -17.51 -4.12
N GLN A 250 1.85 -18.57 -3.63
CA GLN A 250 0.41 -18.74 -3.74
C GLN A 250 -0.36 -17.57 -3.11
N PHE A 251 0.02 -17.15 -1.90
CA PHE A 251 -0.66 -16.07 -1.19
C PHE A 251 -0.57 -14.75 -1.95
N ILE A 252 0.63 -14.38 -2.42
CA ILE A 252 0.88 -13.08 -3.04
C ILE A 252 0.43 -13.02 -4.50
N GLU A 253 0.64 -14.10 -5.27
CA GLU A 253 0.37 -14.11 -6.71
C GLU A 253 -1.07 -14.49 -7.07
N ASN A 254 -1.81 -15.16 -6.16
CA ASN A 254 -3.13 -15.73 -6.43
C ASN A 254 -4.21 -15.37 -5.41
N ASP A 255 -3.92 -15.45 -4.11
CA ASP A 255 -4.99 -15.43 -3.10
C ASP A 255 -5.34 -14.04 -2.59
N LEU A 256 -4.34 -13.19 -2.34
CA LEU A 256 -4.52 -11.88 -1.72
C LEU A 256 -4.55 -10.80 -2.80
N THR A 257 -5.65 -10.05 -2.88
CA THR A 257 -5.82 -8.96 -3.83
C THR A 257 -6.09 -7.65 -3.09
N GLY A 258 -5.44 -6.57 -3.49
CA GLY A 258 -5.66 -5.23 -2.94
C GLY A 258 -5.94 -4.22 -4.04
N ILE A 259 -6.91 -3.35 -3.81
CA ILE A 259 -7.19 -2.21 -4.68
C ILE A 259 -7.21 -0.97 -3.80
N ASP A 260 -6.54 0.08 -4.24
CA ASP A 260 -6.67 1.39 -3.63
C ASP A 260 -6.71 2.45 -4.72
N ILE A 261 -7.49 3.50 -4.51
CA ILE A 261 -7.51 4.64 -5.43
C ILE A 261 -6.16 5.37 -5.43
N MET A 262 -5.39 5.28 -4.34
CA MET A 262 -4.10 5.96 -4.14
C MET A 262 -2.91 5.10 -4.53
N PRO A 263 -2.15 5.48 -5.57
CA PRO A 263 -0.92 4.79 -5.96
C PRO A 263 0.11 4.65 -4.86
N PHE A 264 0.25 5.66 -3.99
CA PHE A 264 1.18 5.57 -2.87
C PHE A 264 0.75 4.48 -1.88
N ALA A 265 -0.53 4.41 -1.53
CA ALA A 265 -1.06 3.39 -0.64
C ALA A 265 -0.88 1.99 -1.24
N ALA A 266 -1.27 1.82 -2.51
CA ALA A 266 -1.03 0.61 -3.28
C ALA A 266 0.45 0.19 -3.32
N HIS A 267 1.36 1.15 -3.50
CA HIS A 267 2.80 0.90 -3.47
C HIS A 267 3.28 0.39 -2.10
N ILE A 268 2.83 1.00 -1.00
CA ILE A 268 3.15 0.54 0.36
C ILE A 268 2.55 -0.83 0.64
N SER A 269 1.32 -1.09 0.20
CA SER A 269 0.69 -2.42 0.27
C SER A 269 1.54 -3.50 -0.40
N ALA A 270 2.04 -3.22 -1.60
CA ALA A 270 2.88 -4.16 -2.34
C ALA A 270 4.21 -4.44 -1.62
N ILE A 271 4.85 -3.40 -1.07
CA ILE A 271 6.05 -3.57 -0.22
C ILE A 271 5.70 -4.44 0.98
N ASN A 272 4.68 -4.08 1.75
CA ASN A 272 4.33 -4.73 3.01
C ASN A 272 4.04 -6.22 2.85
N LEU A 273 3.28 -6.58 1.81
CA LEU A 273 3.00 -7.98 1.48
C LEU A 273 4.27 -8.74 1.08
N THR A 274 5.11 -8.14 0.26
CA THR A 274 6.32 -8.81 -0.21
C THR A 274 7.35 -8.98 0.91
N MET A 275 7.39 -8.05 1.87
CA MET A 275 8.26 -8.12 3.05
C MET A 275 7.92 -9.26 4.00
N GLN A 276 6.73 -9.86 3.89
CA GLN A 276 6.37 -11.01 4.72
C GLN A 276 7.28 -12.21 4.45
N ASN A 277 7.81 -12.36 3.23
CA ASN A 277 8.85 -13.35 2.94
C ASN A 277 9.77 -12.90 1.81
N ILE A 278 10.60 -11.89 2.12
CA ILE A 278 11.52 -11.26 1.16
C ILE A 278 12.58 -12.19 0.54
N GLU A 279 12.90 -13.32 1.17
CA GLU A 279 13.82 -14.30 0.58
C GLU A 279 13.20 -15.03 -0.63
N GLN A 280 11.90 -14.87 -0.84
CA GLN A 280 11.17 -15.51 -1.93
C GLN A 280 10.89 -14.49 -3.02
N GLU A 281 11.42 -14.76 -4.21
CA GLU A 281 11.09 -14.00 -5.40
C GLU A 281 9.60 -14.20 -5.74
N THR A 282 8.90 -13.09 -5.92
CA THR A 282 7.52 -13.07 -6.43
C THR A 282 7.51 -12.33 -7.75
N ASN A 283 6.87 -12.92 -8.75
CA ASN A 283 6.78 -12.33 -10.09
C ASN A 283 5.58 -11.38 -10.18
N LYS A 284 4.66 -11.45 -9.21
CA LYS A 284 3.34 -10.83 -9.32
C LYS A 284 2.74 -10.53 -7.94
N VAL A 285 2.55 -9.25 -7.65
CA VAL A 285 1.73 -8.84 -6.49
C VAL A 285 0.39 -8.36 -7.02
N ARG A 286 -0.72 -8.94 -6.56
CA ARG A 286 -2.08 -8.57 -7.01
C ARG A 286 -2.58 -7.28 -6.32
N ILE A 287 -1.83 -6.20 -6.47
CA ILE A 287 -2.19 -4.87 -6.00
C ILE A 287 -2.44 -3.96 -7.20
N ALA A 288 -3.58 -3.27 -7.22
CA ALA A 288 -3.95 -2.35 -8.29
C ALA A 288 -4.26 -0.95 -7.77
N THR A 289 -4.01 0.05 -8.62
CA THR A 289 -4.51 1.40 -8.40
C THR A 289 -5.73 1.66 -9.26
N LEU A 290 -6.91 1.65 -8.65
CA LEU A 290 -8.19 1.87 -9.31
C LEU A 290 -9.18 2.52 -8.34
N ASP A 291 -10.17 3.23 -8.86
CA ASP A 291 -11.39 3.52 -8.10
C ASP A 291 -12.29 2.27 -8.13
N SER A 292 -12.35 1.57 -7.00
CA SER A 292 -13.17 0.36 -6.84
C SER A 292 -14.66 0.61 -7.13
N LEU A 293 -15.16 1.83 -6.96
CA LEU A 293 -16.56 2.18 -7.25
C LEU A 293 -16.82 2.41 -8.75
N GLU A 294 -15.79 2.69 -9.54
CA GLU A 294 -15.90 2.76 -11.01
C GLU A 294 -15.99 1.35 -11.65
N MET A 295 -15.67 0.30 -10.90
CA MET A 295 -15.70 -1.09 -11.37
C MET A 295 -17.11 -1.71 -11.36
N VAL A 296 -18.11 -1.04 -10.77
CA VAL A 296 -19.45 -1.59 -10.50
C VAL A 296 -20.11 -2.20 -11.73
N GLU A 297 -20.12 -1.50 -12.86
CA GLU A 297 -20.75 -2.00 -14.09
C GLU A 297 -20.02 -3.24 -14.64
N SER A 298 -18.69 -3.27 -14.51
CA SER A 298 -17.91 -4.45 -14.91
C SER A 298 -18.17 -5.63 -13.97
N LEU A 299 -18.32 -5.39 -12.67
CA LEU A 299 -18.58 -6.41 -11.65
C LEU A 299 -20.01 -6.98 -11.75
N LYS A 300 -20.99 -6.18 -12.15
CA LYS A 300 -22.37 -6.63 -12.43
C LYS A 300 -22.47 -7.50 -13.68
N SER A 301 -21.49 -7.42 -14.58
CA SER A 301 -21.52 -8.18 -15.83
C SER A 301 -21.44 -9.70 -15.61
N LEU A 302 -22.14 -10.47 -16.44
CA LEU A 302 -21.99 -11.94 -16.47
C LEU A 302 -20.55 -12.38 -16.80
N GLY A 303 -19.80 -11.52 -17.49
CA GLY A 303 -18.39 -11.73 -17.82
C GLY A 303 -17.50 -11.85 -16.59
N PHE A 304 -17.76 -11.06 -15.54
CA PHE A 304 -16.99 -11.09 -14.30
C PHE A 304 -17.07 -12.47 -13.62
N LYS A 305 -18.27 -13.04 -13.50
CA LYS A 305 -18.45 -14.35 -12.85
C LYS A 305 -17.80 -15.50 -13.63
N ARG A 306 -17.73 -15.41 -14.97
CA ARG A 306 -17.20 -16.50 -15.82
C ARG A 306 -15.71 -16.38 -16.09
N LYS A 307 -15.25 -15.20 -16.50
CA LYS A 307 -13.88 -14.95 -16.99
C LYS A 307 -13.05 -14.13 -16.01
N GLY A 308 -13.70 -13.37 -15.14
CA GLY A 308 -13.06 -12.32 -14.36
C GLY A 308 -12.86 -11.03 -15.16
N ILE A 309 -12.42 -9.98 -14.47
CA ILE A 309 -12.01 -8.72 -15.07
C ILE A 309 -10.49 -8.73 -15.15
N GLU A 310 -9.95 -8.55 -16.35
CA GLU A 310 -8.52 -8.36 -16.52
C GLU A 310 -8.12 -6.99 -15.96
N ILE A 311 -7.25 -7.00 -14.97
CA ILE A 311 -6.62 -5.82 -14.42
C ILE A 311 -5.27 -5.70 -15.10
N SER A 312 -5.25 -4.84 -16.13
CA SER A 312 -4.04 -4.54 -16.89
C SER A 312 -3.18 -3.49 -16.17
N PRO A 313 -1.86 -3.48 -16.40
CA PRO A 313 -1.01 -2.37 -15.99
C PRO A 313 -1.46 -1.07 -16.68
N TYR A 314 -2.05 -0.15 -15.89
CA TYR A 314 -2.56 1.18 -16.27
C TYR A 314 -3.65 1.24 -17.35
N SER A 315 -4.73 1.97 -17.04
CA SER A 315 -5.79 2.32 -17.99
C SER A 315 -5.62 3.75 -18.54
N THR A 316 -5.56 3.84 -19.86
CA THR A 316 -5.66 4.99 -20.79
C THR A 316 -6.59 6.16 -20.41
N SER A 317 -7.55 5.97 -19.51
CA SER A 317 -8.64 6.92 -19.22
C SER A 317 -8.17 8.21 -18.50
N ILE A 318 -7.06 8.14 -17.78
CA ILE A 318 -6.55 9.24 -16.94
C ILE A 318 -5.79 10.28 -17.78
N GLN A 319 -5.16 9.84 -18.87
CA GLN A 319 -4.41 10.69 -19.80
C GLN A 319 -5.29 11.83 -20.36
N LEU A 320 -6.54 11.51 -20.70
CA LEU A 320 -7.53 12.47 -21.23
C LEU A 320 -7.89 13.62 -20.27
N ARG A 321 -7.77 13.45 -18.94
CA ARG A 321 -8.08 14.52 -17.98
C ARG A 321 -6.89 15.46 -17.75
N LEU A 322 -5.67 14.96 -17.84
CA LEU A 322 -4.44 15.75 -17.75
C LEU A 322 -4.32 16.75 -18.90
N ASP A 323 -4.70 16.32 -20.10
CA ASP A 323 -4.64 17.12 -21.34
C ASP A 323 -5.56 18.35 -21.25
N GLN A 324 -6.74 18.22 -20.65
CA GLN A 324 -7.70 19.31 -20.47
C GLN A 324 -7.21 20.41 -19.52
N VAL A 325 -6.27 20.10 -18.62
CA VAL A 325 -5.74 21.06 -17.63
C VAL A 325 -4.53 21.83 -18.18
N TYR A 326 -3.80 21.29 -19.17
CA TYR A 326 -2.52 21.84 -19.62
C TYR A 326 -2.35 22.05 -21.15
N GLY A 327 -3.27 21.69 -22.05
CA GLY A 327 -3.07 21.94 -23.50
C GLY A 327 -4.24 21.71 -24.46
N LYS A 328 -4.13 22.24 -25.70
CA LYS A 328 -5.17 22.20 -26.77
C LYS A 328 -5.60 20.77 -27.15
N PRO A 329 -6.87 20.58 -27.56
CA PRO A 329 -7.44 19.25 -27.84
C PRO A 329 -6.80 18.62 -29.07
N ILE A 330 -6.24 17.42 -28.92
CA ILE A 330 -5.89 16.51 -30.02
C ILE A 330 -6.82 15.30 -29.92
N THR A 331 -7.51 15.00 -31.01
CA THR A 331 -8.42 13.85 -31.11
C THR A 331 -7.60 12.57 -31.22
N ILE A 332 -7.64 11.70 -30.20
CA ILE A 332 -7.05 10.36 -30.27
C ILE A 332 -8.14 9.32 -29.99
N GLU A 333 -8.29 8.39 -30.93
CA GLU A 333 -9.23 7.29 -30.88
C GLU A 333 -8.92 6.27 -29.79
N LYS A 334 -9.99 5.58 -29.37
CA LYS A 334 -10.14 4.80 -28.15
C LYS A 334 -9.37 3.47 -28.14
N LYS A 335 -8.82 3.19 -26.94
CA LYS A 335 -8.44 1.91 -26.30
C LYS A 335 -6.93 1.63 -26.23
N GLY A 336 -6.41 1.62 -25.00
CA GLY A 336 -5.11 1.04 -24.62
C GLY A 336 -4.08 2.06 -24.10
N SER A 337 -3.38 1.73 -23.01
CA SER A 337 -2.34 2.57 -22.39
C SER A 337 -1.02 2.58 -23.17
N VAL A 338 -0.19 3.60 -22.90
CA VAL A 338 1.11 3.89 -23.54
C VAL A 338 2.26 3.02 -23.00
N SER A 339 3.21 2.65 -23.87
CA SER A 339 4.47 1.91 -23.58
C SER A 339 5.66 2.65 -24.22
N PRO A 340 6.85 2.66 -23.58
CA PRO A 340 7.84 1.62 -23.89
C PRO A 340 8.51 1.01 -22.64
N LYS A 341 8.14 -0.25 -22.33
CA LYS A 341 8.90 -1.31 -21.60
C LYS A 341 9.18 -1.18 -20.09
N GLY A 342 8.23 -1.60 -19.23
CA GLY A 342 8.53 -1.94 -17.82
C GLY A 342 7.37 -2.60 -17.08
N ARG A 343 7.21 -3.92 -17.27
CA ARG A 343 6.03 -4.73 -16.86
C ARG A 343 5.79 -4.77 -15.34
N GLY A 344 4.55 -4.49 -14.91
CA GLY A 344 3.87 -5.28 -13.88
C GLY A 344 3.06 -6.39 -14.59
N LEU A 345 2.83 -7.54 -13.95
CA LEU A 345 2.10 -8.65 -14.59
C LEU A 345 0.58 -8.47 -14.42
N GLU A 346 -0.16 -8.56 -15.54
CA GLU A 346 -1.62 -8.55 -15.60
C GLU A 346 -2.23 -9.59 -14.67
N PHE A 347 -3.32 -9.26 -13.98
CA PHE A 347 -4.04 -10.22 -13.15
C PHE A 347 -5.54 -10.15 -13.34
N TYR A 348 -6.19 -11.29 -13.20
CA TYR A 348 -7.64 -11.37 -13.31
C TYR A 348 -8.26 -11.22 -11.93
N LEU A 349 -9.10 -10.21 -11.76
CA LEU A 349 -10.02 -10.12 -10.65
C LEU A 349 -11.19 -11.09 -10.90
N LYS A 350 -11.45 -11.97 -9.94
CA LYS A 350 -12.56 -12.94 -9.96
C LYS A 350 -13.32 -12.83 -8.64
N PRO A 351 -14.56 -13.33 -8.56
CA PRO A 351 -15.25 -13.46 -7.28
C PRO A 351 -14.35 -14.18 -6.26
N VAL A 352 -14.28 -13.66 -5.03
CA VAL A 352 -13.40 -14.17 -3.97
C VAL A 352 -14.18 -14.84 -2.84
N ASN A 353 -13.49 -15.60 -1.99
CA ASN A 353 -14.11 -16.19 -0.80
C ASN A 353 -14.39 -15.13 0.27
N ILE A 354 -13.52 -14.13 0.39
CA ILE A 354 -13.56 -13.15 1.47
C ILE A 354 -13.32 -11.74 0.95
N VAL A 355 -14.19 -10.81 1.36
CA VAL A 355 -13.90 -9.38 1.28
C VAL A 355 -13.54 -8.90 2.68
N ILE A 356 -12.33 -8.37 2.87
CA ILE A 356 -11.87 -7.78 4.13
C ILE A 356 -11.51 -6.32 3.90
N MET A 357 -12.05 -5.38 4.69
CA MET A 357 -11.83 -3.96 4.43
C MET A 357 -11.99 -3.05 5.64
N ASN A 358 -11.33 -1.91 5.56
CA ASN A 358 -11.61 -0.74 6.38
C ASN A 358 -11.94 0.42 5.43
N PRO A 359 -13.18 0.48 4.90
CA PRO A 359 -13.54 1.45 3.89
C PRO A 359 -13.47 2.89 4.44
N PRO A 360 -13.31 3.90 3.57
CA PRO A 360 -13.27 5.30 3.99
C PRO A 360 -14.58 5.76 4.65
N PHE A 361 -14.48 6.46 5.78
CA PHE A 361 -15.64 6.92 6.57
C PHE A 361 -16.14 8.32 6.17
N SER A 362 -15.61 8.87 5.08
CA SER A 362 -15.92 10.23 4.62
C SER A 362 -17.43 10.46 4.50
N ALA A 363 -17.88 11.54 5.14
CA ALA A 363 -19.26 11.98 5.08
C ALA A 363 -19.56 12.55 3.70
N LYS A 364 -20.67 12.13 3.10
CA LYS A 364 -21.01 12.52 1.73
C LYS A 364 -21.12 14.03 1.56
N GLU A 365 -21.65 14.73 2.57
CA GLU A 365 -21.86 16.19 2.54
C GLU A 365 -20.56 16.98 2.50
N LYS A 366 -19.47 16.38 3.00
CA LYS A 366 -18.14 16.99 3.05
C LYS A 366 -17.30 16.72 1.81
N MET A 367 -17.80 15.91 0.87
CA MET A 367 -17.07 15.58 -0.35
C MET A 367 -17.21 16.70 -1.41
N PRO A 368 -16.19 16.87 -2.27
CA PRO A 368 -16.29 17.58 -3.54
C PRO A 368 -17.57 17.28 -4.34
N SER A 369 -18.07 18.29 -5.07
CA SER A 369 -19.33 18.19 -5.81
C SER A 369 -19.32 17.09 -6.87
N ASP A 370 -18.21 16.90 -7.56
CA ASP A 370 -18.00 15.86 -8.56
C ASP A 370 -18.05 14.45 -7.95
N MET A 371 -17.40 14.22 -6.81
CA MET A 371 -17.49 12.94 -6.10
C MET A 371 -18.91 12.67 -5.58
N ARG A 372 -19.60 13.70 -5.07
CA ARG A 372 -21.01 13.58 -4.66
C ARG A 372 -21.90 13.19 -5.83
N GLU A 373 -21.69 13.80 -6.99
CA GLU A 373 -22.43 13.50 -8.21
C GLU A 373 -22.16 12.06 -8.70
N LYS A 374 -20.90 11.62 -8.68
CA LYS A 374 -20.54 10.23 -8.98
C LYS A 374 -21.27 9.24 -8.07
N LEU A 375 -21.29 9.47 -6.76
CA LEU A 375 -22.02 8.61 -5.81
C LEU A 375 -23.53 8.64 -6.04
N ASN A 376 -24.11 9.82 -6.33
CA ASN A 376 -25.55 9.94 -6.66
C ASN A 376 -25.94 9.11 -7.89
N LYS A 377 -25.05 8.97 -8.87
CA LYS A 377 -25.27 8.19 -10.09
C LYS A 377 -24.84 6.72 -9.95
N ASN A 378 -24.17 6.36 -8.86
CA ASN A 378 -23.66 5.00 -8.68
C ASN A 378 -24.79 4.05 -8.30
N SER A 379 -24.94 2.98 -9.08
CA SER A 379 -26.02 2.01 -8.93
C SER A 379 -25.94 1.17 -7.63
N LEU A 380 -24.85 1.24 -6.88
CA LEU A 380 -24.78 0.69 -5.51
C LEU A 380 -25.66 1.46 -4.52
N GLY A 381 -26.04 2.71 -4.83
CA GLY A 381 -26.97 3.48 -4.01
C GLY A 381 -28.36 2.86 -3.89
N GLU A 382 -28.73 1.96 -4.82
CA GLU A 382 -29.95 1.16 -4.74
C GLU A 382 -29.88 0.10 -3.64
N ILE A 383 -28.67 -0.30 -3.24
CA ILE A 383 -28.41 -1.28 -2.17
C ILE A 383 -28.20 -0.56 -0.84
N CYS A 384 -27.36 0.47 -0.83
CA CYS A 384 -26.94 1.12 0.42
C CYS A 384 -27.70 2.38 0.79
N SER A 385 -28.65 2.83 -0.04
CA SER A 385 -29.19 4.19 -0.08
C SER A 385 -28.21 5.19 -0.66
N HIS A 386 -28.69 6.01 -1.58
CA HIS A 386 -27.93 7.15 -2.08
C HIS A 386 -27.56 8.15 -0.97
N GLN A 387 -28.25 8.13 0.17
CA GLN A 387 -27.95 8.98 1.33
C GLN A 387 -26.79 8.44 2.20
N SER A 388 -26.33 7.21 1.95
CA SER A 388 -25.21 6.64 2.72
C SER A 388 -23.90 7.39 2.49
N ASN A 389 -23.06 7.35 3.52
CA ASN A 389 -21.66 7.74 3.42
C ASN A 389 -20.86 6.69 2.64
N LEU A 390 -19.61 7.01 2.30
CA LEU A 390 -18.79 6.20 1.38
C LEU A 390 -18.64 4.73 1.81
N TRP A 391 -18.48 4.47 3.11
CA TRP A 391 -18.41 3.11 3.65
C TRP A 391 -19.64 2.24 3.33
N GLY A 392 -20.83 2.83 3.16
CA GLY A 392 -22.04 2.11 2.78
C GLY A 392 -21.99 1.61 1.33
N TYR A 393 -21.42 2.40 0.42
CA TYR A 393 -21.17 2.00 -0.97
C TYR A 393 -20.16 0.86 -1.02
N PHE A 394 -19.11 0.90 -0.20
CA PHE A 394 -18.14 -0.21 -0.12
C PHE A 394 -18.75 -1.50 0.44
N LEU A 395 -19.67 -1.42 1.41
CA LEU A 395 -20.42 -2.60 1.85
C LEU A 395 -21.28 -3.20 0.73
N ALA A 396 -21.94 -2.36 -0.07
CA ALA A 396 -22.69 -2.83 -1.24
C ALA A 396 -21.76 -3.38 -2.33
N LEU A 397 -20.59 -2.78 -2.54
CA LEU A 397 -19.58 -3.28 -3.48
C LEU A 397 -19.07 -4.67 -3.10
N ALA A 398 -18.91 -4.95 -1.80
CA ALA A 398 -18.42 -6.24 -1.32
C ALA A 398 -19.31 -7.41 -1.77
N ASP A 399 -20.63 -7.20 -1.86
CA ASP A 399 -21.57 -8.19 -2.39
C ASP A 399 -21.28 -8.56 -3.85
N LEU A 400 -20.87 -7.59 -4.67
CA LEU A 400 -20.53 -7.85 -6.06
C LEU A 400 -19.21 -8.61 -6.22
N LEU A 401 -18.30 -8.51 -5.25
CA LEU A 401 -16.96 -9.11 -5.29
C LEU A 401 -16.93 -10.54 -4.77
N ILE A 402 -17.97 -10.99 -4.08
CA ILE A 402 -17.94 -12.22 -3.30
C ILE A 402 -18.58 -13.42 -4.02
N LYS A 403 -18.06 -14.61 -3.76
CA LYS A 403 -18.69 -15.88 -4.18
C LYS A 403 -19.95 -16.16 -3.35
N PRO A 404 -20.89 -16.99 -3.84
CA PRO A 404 -21.92 -17.57 -2.98
C PRO A 404 -21.29 -18.21 -1.74
N ASN A 405 -21.90 -17.98 -0.58
CA ASN A 405 -21.40 -18.41 0.75
C ASN A 405 -20.06 -17.81 1.19
N GLY A 406 -19.57 -16.74 0.55
CA GLY A 406 -18.40 -16.04 1.03
C GLY A 406 -18.66 -15.18 2.27
N LYS A 407 -17.58 -14.64 2.85
CA LYS A 407 -17.60 -13.84 4.09
C LYS A 407 -17.17 -12.39 3.87
N ILE A 408 -17.85 -11.45 4.51
CA ILE A 408 -17.47 -10.04 4.55
C ILE A 408 -16.98 -9.70 5.96
N GLY A 409 -15.74 -9.24 6.08
CA GLY A 409 -15.18 -8.65 7.28
C GLY A 409 -14.95 -7.15 7.06
N ALA A 410 -15.64 -6.28 7.81
CA ALA A 410 -15.53 -4.84 7.60
C ALA A 410 -15.38 -4.07 8.92
N VAL A 411 -14.46 -3.10 8.95
CA VAL A 411 -14.42 -2.07 9.99
C VAL A 411 -15.30 -0.91 9.54
N ILE A 412 -16.37 -0.63 10.28
CA ILE A 412 -17.38 0.36 9.89
C ILE A 412 -17.78 1.24 11.08
N PRO A 413 -18.25 2.47 10.85
CA PRO A 413 -18.65 3.35 11.95
C PRO A 413 -19.91 2.83 12.63
N ILE A 414 -20.03 3.09 13.94
CA ILE A 414 -21.21 2.72 14.76
C ILE A 414 -22.53 3.28 14.21
N ASN A 415 -22.45 4.30 13.34
CA ASN A 415 -23.60 4.87 12.65
C ASN A 415 -24.34 3.85 11.76
N ILE A 416 -23.76 2.69 11.41
CA ILE A 416 -24.53 1.62 10.75
C ILE A 416 -25.76 1.21 11.58
N ALA A 417 -25.67 1.25 12.91
CA ALA A 417 -26.73 0.79 13.81
C ALA A 417 -27.91 1.77 13.95
N ARG A 418 -27.86 2.97 13.33
CA ARG A 418 -28.89 4.00 13.50
C ARG A 418 -29.07 4.88 12.27
N GLY A 419 -30.26 5.49 12.17
CA GLY A 419 -30.59 6.48 11.16
C GLY A 419 -31.20 5.90 9.89
N LYS A 420 -31.94 6.76 9.17
CA LYS A 420 -32.63 6.43 7.92
C LYS A 420 -31.66 6.19 6.75
N ALA A 421 -30.58 6.99 6.69
CA ALA A 421 -29.60 6.89 5.61
C ALA A 421 -28.94 5.50 5.49
N THR A 422 -28.83 4.76 6.61
CA THR A 422 -28.20 3.43 6.67
C THR A 422 -29.22 2.29 6.79
N GLU A 423 -30.52 2.58 6.77
CA GLU A 423 -31.58 1.57 6.91
C GLU A 423 -31.56 0.56 5.75
N GLN A 424 -31.38 1.04 4.53
CA GLN A 424 -31.39 0.17 3.36
C GLN A 424 -30.23 -0.83 3.37
N ILE A 425 -29.01 -0.39 3.71
CA ILE A 425 -27.87 -1.32 3.83
C ILE A 425 -28.06 -2.31 4.98
N ARG A 426 -28.66 -1.90 6.11
CA ARG A 426 -28.99 -2.84 7.20
C ARG A 426 -29.96 -3.91 6.73
N ASN A 427 -31.06 -3.52 6.09
CA ASN A 427 -32.07 -4.45 5.59
C ASN A 427 -31.48 -5.40 4.54
N PHE A 428 -30.64 -4.88 3.64
CA PHE A 428 -29.90 -5.70 2.69
C PHE A 428 -29.04 -6.76 3.38
N LEU A 429 -28.25 -6.37 4.39
CA LEU A 429 -27.41 -7.31 5.14
C LEU A 429 -28.26 -8.36 5.88
N PHE A 430 -29.34 -7.97 6.56
CA PHE A 430 -30.20 -8.91 7.29
C PHE A 430 -30.95 -9.88 6.38
N ASN A 431 -31.29 -9.46 5.16
CA ASN A 431 -32.02 -10.30 4.22
C ASN A 431 -31.12 -11.27 3.43
N ASN A 432 -29.84 -10.93 3.24
CA ASN A 432 -28.93 -11.69 2.36
C ASN A 432 -27.75 -12.35 3.09
N TYR A 433 -27.45 -11.94 4.33
CA TYR A 433 -26.28 -12.41 5.08
C TYR A 433 -26.65 -12.85 6.50
N HIS A 434 -25.88 -13.80 7.03
CA HIS A 434 -25.94 -14.19 8.43
C HIS A 434 -24.83 -13.49 9.23
N ILE A 435 -25.21 -12.66 10.20
CA ILE A 435 -24.25 -11.94 11.04
C ILE A 435 -23.69 -12.87 12.12
N LYS A 436 -22.43 -13.28 11.96
CA LYS A 436 -21.73 -14.13 12.94
C LYS A 436 -21.16 -13.35 14.13
N TYR A 437 -20.59 -12.17 13.88
CA TYR A 437 -19.89 -11.38 14.88
C TYR A 437 -20.20 -9.89 14.72
N ILE A 438 -20.39 -9.21 15.86
CA ILE A 438 -20.31 -7.75 15.96
C ILE A 438 -19.33 -7.46 17.09
N VAL A 439 -18.17 -6.91 16.74
CA VAL A 439 -17.11 -6.61 17.71
C VAL A 439 -17.07 -5.11 17.93
N LYS A 440 -17.28 -4.68 19.18
CA LYS A 440 -17.14 -3.29 19.60
C LYS A 440 -15.98 -3.21 20.62
N PRO A 441 -14.90 -2.47 20.35
CA PRO A 441 -13.88 -2.22 21.36
C PRO A 441 -14.50 -1.45 22.53
N ILE A 442 -14.15 -1.85 23.74
CA ILE A 442 -14.64 -1.26 25.01
C ILE A 442 -13.91 0.04 25.28
#